data_AF-A0A7U3RYE5-F1
#
_entry.id   AF-A0A7U3RYE5-F1
#
_cell.length_a   1.000
_cell.length_b   1.000
_cell.length_c   1.000
_cell.angle_alpha   90.00
_cell.angle_beta   90.00
_cell.angle_gamma   90.00
#
_symmetry.space_group_name_H-M   'P 1'
#
loop_
_entity.id
_entity.type
_entity.pdbx_description
1 polymer ?
#
loop_
_entity_poly.entity_id
_entity_poly.type
_entity_poly.pdbx_seq_one_letter_code
_entity_poly.pdbx_strand_id
1 'polypeptide(L)'
;MGKKRLNQLLEVLKDNYQRDLHNSAAIYTVAQVAVNELDQEVYQSNETPIAALPFAPNLIDKDQLLQQYGSYNGCRQAAKERGIKFSRTPSWEQLAAALSYAEILQKIIRNYVTTYPYPQLQGTKFELVFPVGDE
;
A
#
# COMPACT_ATOMS: atom_id res chain seq x y z
N MET A 1 48.28 54.47 -18.85
CA MET A 1 48.19 53.07 -18.37
C MET A 1 46.77 52.66 -17.90
N GLY A 2 45.97 53.54 -17.28
CA GLY A 2 44.66 53.17 -16.70
C GLY A 2 43.55 52.74 -17.67
N LYS A 3 43.39 53.40 -18.82
CA LYS A 3 42.29 53.11 -19.77
C LYS A 3 42.37 51.70 -20.38
N LYS A 4 43.58 51.21 -20.67
CA LYS A 4 43.79 49.86 -21.22
C LYS A 4 43.38 48.76 -20.24
N ARG A 5 43.72 48.93 -18.96
CA ARG A 5 43.33 48.00 -17.88
C ARG A 5 41.82 48.02 -17.63
N LEU A 6 41.18 49.19 -17.72
CA LEU A 6 39.74 49.32 -17.54
C LEU A 6 38.98 48.60 -18.67
N ASN A 7 39.41 48.76 -19.92
CA ASN A 7 38.80 48.05 -21.05
C ASN A 7 38.98 46.53 -20.93
N GLN A 8 40.15 46.06 -20.50
CA GLN A 8 40.40 44.64 -20.23
C GLN A 8 39.46 44.07 -19.15
N LEU A 9 39.21 44.83 -18.08
CA LEU A 9 38.29 44.41 -17.02
C LEU A 9 36.84 44.36 -17.51
N LEU A 10 36.43 45.28 -18.39
CA LEU A 10 35.09 45.26 -18.99
C LEU A 10 34.88 44.07 -19.92
N GLU A 11 35.90 43.68 -20.70
CA GLU A 11 35.85 42.46 -21.53
C GLU A 11 35.73 41.21 -20.65
N VAL A 12 36.55 41.09 -19.60
CA VAL A 12 36.48 39.96 -18.66
C VAL A 12 35.12 39.86 -17.96
N LEU A 13 34.53 41.00 -17.56
CA LEU A 13 33.20 41.03 -16.95
C LEU A 13 32.12 40.56 -17.93
N LYS A 14 32.20 40.97 -19.19
CA LYS A 14 31.26 40.55 -20.24
C LYS A 14 31.36 39.05 -20.50
N ASP A 15 32.57 38.53 -20.59
CA ASP A 15 32.81 37.10 -20.81
C ASP A 15 32.33 36.26 -19.63
N ASN A 16 32.56 36.73 -18.39
CA ASN A 16 32.07 36.05 -17.19
C ASN A 16 30.54 36.03 -17.15
N TYR A 17 29.89 37.16 -17.45
CA TYR A 17 28.43 37.24 -17.51
C TYR A 17 27.84 36.28 -18.54
N GLN A 18 28.46 36.16 -19.72
CA GLN A 18 28.03 35.20 -20.74
C GLN A 18 28.21 33.75 -20.27
N ARG A 19 29.32 33.43 -19.60
CA ARG A 19 29.52 32.09 -19.02
C ARG A 19 28.50 31.78 -17.93
N ASP A 20 28.14 32.74 -17.08
CA ASP A 20 27.14 32.56 -16.03
C ASP A 20 25.74 32.29 -16.62
N LEU A 21 25.39 32.98 -17.71
CA LEU A 21 24.15 32.70 -18.45
C LEU A 21 24.14 31.28 -19.04
N HIS A 22 25.25 30.84 -19.65
CA HIS A 22 25.35 29.48 -20.17
C HIS A 22 25.30 28.42 -19.07
N ASN A 23 25.99 28.64 -17.96
CA ASN A 23 26.01 27.73 -16.81
C ASN A 23 24.62 27.61 -16.19
N SER A 24 23.91 28.73 -15.99
CA SER A 24 22.55 28.71 -15.43
C SER A 24 21.55 27.99 -16.35
N ALA A 25 21.62 28.19 -17.66
CA ALA A 25 20.79 27.46 -18.62
C ALA A 25 21.06 25.94 -18.58
N ALA A 26 22.32 25.53 -18.45
CA ALA A 26 22.70 24.12 -18.32
C ALA A 26 22.16 23.50 -17.03
N ILE A 27 22.30 24.21 -15.89
CA ILE A 27 21.76 23.78 -14.59
C ILE A 27 20.24 23.64 -14.67
N TYR A 28 19.55 24.63 -15.24
CA TYR A 28 18.10 24.57 -15.41
C TYR A 28 17.67 23.36 -16.24
N THR A 29 18.38 23.08 -17.33
CA THR A 29 18.07 21.94 -18.20
C THR A 29 18.24 20.61 -17.46
N VAL A 30 19.34 20.43 -16.72
CA VAL A 30 19.58 19.22 -15.92
C VAL A 30 18.51 19.08 -14.83
N ALA A 31 18.18 20.17 -14.14
CA ALA A 31 17.13 20.16 -13.11
C ALA A 31 15.76 19.79 -13.70
N GLN A 32 15.40 20.31 -14.87
CA GLN A 32 14.15 19.98 -15.54
C GLN A 32 14.09 18.51 -15.97
N VAL A 33 15.21 17.96 -16.47
CA VAL A 33 15.29 16.53 -16.79
C VAL A 33 15.08 15.68 -15.54
N ALA A 34 15.75 16.02 -14.42
CA ALA A 34 15.59 15.30 -13.16
C ALA A 34 14.14 15.36 -12.62
N VAL A 35 13.46 16.51 -12.75
CA VAL A 35 12.05 16.65 -12.38
C VAL A 35 11.17 15.76 -13.25
N ASN A 36 11.40 15.76 -14.57
CA ASN A 36 10.62 14.94 -15.49
C ASN A 36 10.83 13.43 -15.24
N GLU A 37 12.03 13.01 -14.86
CA GLU A 37 12.34 11.62 -14.49
C GLU A 37 11.62 11.22 -13.19
N LEU A 38 11.62 12.08 -12.17
CA LEU A 38 10.88 11.86 -10.92
C LEU A 38 9.37 11.75 -11.16
N ASP A 39 8.80 12.63 -12.00
CA ASP A 39 7.38 12.54 -12.35
C ASP A 39 7.08 11.22 -13.08
N GLN A 40 7.94 10.77 -13.99
CA GLN A 40 7.76 9.47 -14.66
C GLN A 40 7.81 8.28 -13.69
N GLU A 41 8.67 8.31 -12.67
CA GLU A 41 8.70 7.28 -11.62
C GLU A 41 7.40 7.26 -10.79
N VAL A 42 6.81 8.43 -10.52
CA VAL A 42 5.53 8.54 -9.82
C VAL A 42 4.37 8.00 -10.67
N TYR A 43 4.39 8.15 -12.00
CA TYR A 43 3.36 7.57 -12.88
C TYR A 43 3.58 6.08 -13.20
N GLN A 44 4.77 5.54 -12.96
CA GLN A 44 5.12 4.13 -13.16
C GLN A 44 5.02 3.28 -11.89
N SER A 45 4.45 3.79 -10.79
CA SER A 45 3.94 2.93 -9.73
C SER A 45 2.84 2.05 -10.32
N ASN A 46 3.27 0.90 -10.84
CA ASN A 46 2.44 -0.17 -11.37
C ASN A 46 1.45 -0.58 -10.27
N GLU A 47 0.26 0.02 -10.29
CA GLU A 47 -0.91 -0.50 -9.60
C GLU A 47 -1.25 -1.83 -10.26
N THR A 48 -0.57 -2.90 -9.83
CA THR A 48 -0.96 -4.26 -10.14
C THR A 48 -2.41 -4.42 -9.68
N PRO A 49 -3.37 -4.65 -10.61
CA PRO A 49 -4.78 -4.70 -10.24
C PRO A 49 -4.98 -5.85 -9.26
N ILE A 50 -5.36 -5.51 -8.03
CA ILE A 50 -5.75 -6.51 -7.03
C ILE A 50 -6.99 -7.22 -7.58
N ALA A 51 -6.94 -8.55 -7.65
CA ALA A 51 -8.06 -9.35 -8.14
C ALA A 51 -9.35 -8.96 -7.39
N ALA A 52 -10.40 -8.68 -8.16
CA ALA A 52 -11.68 -8.24 -7.63
C ALA A 52 -12.22 -9.25 -6.60
N LEU A 53 -12.71 -8.73 -5.49
CA LEU A 53 -13.30 -9.54 -4.43
C LEU A 53 -14.60 -10.20 -4.92
N PRO A 54 -14.91 -11.43 -4.46
CA PRO A 54 -16.21 -12.02 -4.72
C PRO A 54 -17.31 -11.12 -4.12
N PHE A 55 -18.35 -10.85 -4.91
CA PHE A 55 -19.44 -9.90 -4.59
C PHE A 55 -20.21 -10.27 -3.31
N ALA A 56 -20.24 -11.54 -2.93
CA ALA A 56 -20.84 -12.00 -1.69
C ALA A 56 -20.05 -13.15 -1.08
N PRO A 57 -19.96 -13.22 0.26
CA PRO A 57 -19.48 -14.41 0.94
C PRO A 57 -20.42 -15.57 0.65
N ASN A 58 -19.87 -16.67 0.12
CA ASN A 58 -20.55 -17.95 0.18
C ASN A 58 -20.60 -18.39 1.65
N LEU A 59 -21.77 -18.21 2.24
CA LEU A 59 -22.07 -18.66 3.59
C LEU A 59 -21.94 -20.18 3.62
N ILE A 60 -21.06 -20.70 4.47
CA ILE A 60 -20.89 -22.14 4.67
C ILE A 60 -22.13 -22.65 5.39
N ASP A 61 -22.75 -23.69 4.87
CA ASP A 61 -23.94 -24.25 5.50
C ASP A 61 -23.57 -25.03 6.78
N LYS A 62 -24.52 -25.19 7.70
CA LYS A 62 -24.34 -25.93 8.96
C LYS A 62 -23.84 -27.35 8.72
N ASP A 63 -24.35 -28.03 7.71
CA ASP A 63 -23.94 -29.40 7.39
C ASP A 63 -22.50 -29.45 6.90
N GLN A 64 -22.06 -28.42 6.17
CA GLN A 64 -20.66 -28.29 5.75
C GLN A 64 -19.74 -27.99 6.94
N LEU A 65 -20.18 -27.14 7.88
CA LEU A 65 -19.44 -26.90 9.13
C LEU A 65 -19.27 -28.19 9.95
N LEU A 66 -20.33 -28.99 10.06
CA LEU A 66 -20.28 -30.28 10.75
C LEU A 66 -19.37 -31.29 10.05
N GLN A 67 -19.37 -31.33 8.71
CA GLN A 67 -18.41 -32.17 7.98
C GLN A 67 -16.97 -31.71 8.17
N GLN A 68 -16.72 -30.40 8.19
CA GLN A 68 -15.38 -29.84 8.21
C GLN A 68 -14.75 -29.84 9.62
N TYR A 69 -15.56 -29.62 10.66
CA TYR A 69 -15.08 -29.45 12.04
C TYR A 69 -15.65 -30.48 13.03
N GLY A 70 -16.54 -31.37 12.58
CA GLY A 70 -17.09 -32.50 13.33
C GLY A 70 -18.16 -32.15 14.36
N SER A 71 -18.02 -31.02 15.08
CA SER A 71 -18.96 -30.62 16.13
C SER A 71 -19.05 -29.10 16.29
N TYR A 72 -20.10 -28.64 16.98
CA TYR A 72 -20.25 -27.23 17.35
C TYR A 72 -19.04 -26.70 18.14
N ASN A 73 -18.54 -27.49 19.09
CA ASN A 73 -17.35 -27.12 19.87
C ASN A 73 -16.10 -27.08 19.00
N GLY A 74 -15.98 -27.97 18.01
CA GLY A 74 -14.93 -27.94 17.01
C GLY A 74 -14.97 -26.66 16.17
N CYS A 75 -16.15 -26.25 15.71
CA CYS A 75 -16.34 -24.99 14.98
C CYS A 75 -15.92 -23.77 15.84
N ARG A 76 -16.33 -23.75 17.11
CA ARG A 76 -15.98 -22.68 18.04
C ARG A 76 -14.48 -22.64 18.33
N GLN A 77 -13.84 -23.80 18.46
CA GLN A 77 -12.40 -23.88 18.63
C GLN A 77 -11.65 -23.38 17.39
N ALA A 78 -12.06 -23.82 16.20
CA ALA A 78 -11.48 -23.36 14.94
C ALA A 78 -11.63 -21.84 14.75
N ALA A 79 -12.79 -21.29 15.11
CA ALA A 79 -13.02 -19.84 15.08
C ALA A 79 -12.05 -19.10 16.03
N LYS A 80 -11.83 -19.63 17.23
CA LYS A 80 -10.88 -19.06 18.21
C LYS A 80 -9.43 -19.11 17.70
N GLU A 81 -9.02 -20.21 17.07
CA GLU A 81 -7.69 -20.35 16.46
C GLU A 81 -7.47 -19.35 15.32
N ARG A 82 -8.54 -18.98 14.60
CA ARG A 82 -8.54 -17.93 13.58
C ARG A 82 -8.63 -16.51 14.15
N GLY A 83 -8.58 -16.33 15.48
CA GLY A 83 -8.65 -15.02 16.14
C GLY A 83 -10.05 -14.42 16.24
N ILE A 84 -11.10 -15.18 15.90
CA ILE A 84 -12.49 -14.73 15.99
C ILE A 84 -12.93 -14.76 17.45
N LYS A 85 -13.33 -13.61 17.99
CA LYS A 85 -13.81 -13.46 19.37
C LYS A 85 -15.32 -13.20 19.35
N PHE A 86 -16.08 -14.05 20.03
CA PHE A 86 -17.52 -13.85 20.24
C PHE A 86 -17.77 -13.31 21.65
N SER A 87 -18.64 -12.31 21.80
CA SER A 87 -19.02 -11.75 23.09
C SER A 87 -19.90 -12.71 23.92
N ARG A 88 -20.74 -13.49 23.23
CA ARG A 88 -21.63 -14.51 23.82
C ARG A 88 -21.46 -15.84 23.08
N THR A 89 -22.18 -16.86 23.52
CA THR A 89 -22.26 -18.15 22.83
C THR A 89 -22.89 -17.94 21.44
N PRO A 90 -22.15 -18.18 20.34
CA PRO A 90 -22.63 -17.84 19.00
C PRO A 90 -23.70 -18.80 18.50
N SER A 91 -24.64 -18.34 17.69
CA SER A 91 -25.53 -19.26 16.95
C SER A 91 -24.77 -20.01 15.85
N TRP A 92 -25.37 -21.07 15.30
CA TRP A 92 -24.82 -21.77 14.13
C TRP A 92 -24.64 -20.84 12.93
N GLU A 93 -25.60 -19.95 12.70
CA GLU A 93 -25.54 -18.95 11.62
C GLU A 93 -24.41 -17.94 11.84
N GLN A 94 -24.19 -17.51 13.08
CA GLN A 94 -23.07 -16.63 13.42
C GLN A 94 -21.72 -17.31 13.22
N LEU A 95 -21.60 -18.61 13.52
CA LEU A 95 -20.38 -19.38 13.23
C LEU A 95 -20.14 -19.53 11.73
N ALA A 96 -21.18 -19.85 10.97
CA ALA A 96 -21.14 -19.95 9.51
C ALA A 96 -20.67 -18.64 8.88
N ALA A 97 -21.33 -17.52 9.23
CA ALA A 97 -20.95 -16.21 8.76
C ALA A 97 -19.51 -15.87 9.17
N ALA A 98 -19.17 -15.99 10.45
CA ALA A 98 -17.84 -15.61 10.94
C ALA A 98 -16.72 -16.40 10.25
N LEU A 99 -16.89 -17.70 10.03
CA LEU A 99 -15.89 -18.53 9.36
C LEU A 99 -15.79 -18.22 7.86
N SER A 100 -16.91 -18.02 7.16
CA SER A 100 -16.93 -17.59 5.76
C SER A 100 -16.23 -16.25 5.56
N TYR A 101 -16.54 -15.26 6.39
CA TYR A 101 -15.91 -13.94 6.33
C TYR A 101 -14.41 -14.01 6.64
N ALA A 102 -14.02 -14.80 7.66
CA ALA A 102 -12.61 -14.96 8.00
C ALA A 102 -11.79 -15.55 6.85
N GLU A 103 -12.34 -16.51 6.09
CA GLU A 103 -11.65 -17.10 4.94
C GLU A 103 -11.46 -16.10 3.81
N ILE A 104 -12.46 -15.27 3.54
CA ILE A 104 -12.35 -14.22 2.53
C ILE A 104 -11.31 -13.20 2.98
N LEU A 105 -11.42 -12.65 4.20
CA LEU A 105 -10.46 -11.69 4.73
C LEU A 105 -9.02 -12.21 4.68
N GLN A 106 -8.80 -13.48 5.03
CA GLN A 106 -7.48 -14.10 4.92
C GLN A 106 -6.96 -14.13 3.48
N LYS A 107 -7.81 -14.44 2.50
CA LYS A 107 -7.43 -14.39 1.08
C LYS A 107 -7.08 -12.97 0.64
N ILE A 108 -7.86 -11.97 1.06
CA ILE A 108 -7.62 -10.55 0.74
C ILE A 108 -6.28 -10.11 1.30
N ILE A 109 -6.08 -10.28 2.60
CA ILE A 109 -4.86 -9.86 3.29
C ILE A 109 -3.66 -10.57 2.69
N ARG A 110 -3.76 -11.88 2.43
CA ARG A 110 -2.69 -12.64 1.79
C ARG A 110 -2.36 -12.06 0.42
N ASN A 111 -3.35 -11.88 -0.44
CA ASN A 111 -3.15 -11.34 -1.78
C ASN A 111 -2.46 -9.96 -1.72
N TYR A 112 -2.96 -9.07 -0.86
CA TYR A 112 -2.39 -7.74 -0.70
C TYR A 112 -0.93 -7.76 -0.25
N VAL A 113 -0.62 -8.53 0.81
CA VAL A 113 0.75 -8.63 1.35
C VAL A 113 1.69 -9.32 0.36
N THR A 114 1.21 -10.28 -0.44
CA THR A 114 2.03 -10.91 -1.48
C THR A 114 2.28 -9.99 -2.67
N THR A 115 1.32 -9.15 -3.04
CA THR A 115 1.46 -8.20 -4.14
C THR A 115 2.32 -7.00 -3.74
N TYR A 116 2.25 -6.57 -2.49
CA TYR A 116 2.98 -5.42 -1.95
C TYR A 116 3.77 -5.82 -0.69
N PRO A 117 4.85 -6.60 -0.83
CA PRO A 117 5.65 -7.02 0.32
C PRO A 117 6.39 -5.82 0.91
N TYR A 118 6.19 -5.58 2.21
CA TYR A 118 6.94 -4.58 2.96
C TYR A 118 7.75 -5.25 4.08
N PRO A 119 9.08 -5.46 3.91
CA PRO A 119 9.89 -6.26 4.82
C PRO A 119 9.86 -5.78 6.29
N GLN A 120 9.71 -4.48 6.53
CA GLN A 120 9.68 -3.92 7.88
C GLN A 120 8.41 -4.27 8.66
N LEU A 121 7.36 -4.78 7.99
CA LEU A 121 6.14 -5.29 8.65
C LEU A 121 6.31 -6.73 9.17
N GLN A 122 7.47 -7.36 9.02
CA GLN A 122 7.69 -8.71 9.53
C GLN A 122 7.48 -8.76 11.06
N GLY A 123 6.61 -9.67 11.50
CA GLY A 123 6.28 -9.83 12.93
C GLY A 123 5.18 -8.88 13.45
N THR A 124 4.67 -7.97 12.62
CA THR A 124 3.52 -7.13 12.99
C THR A 124 2.21 -7.93 12.96
N LYS A 125 1.29 -7.60 13.87
CA LYS A 125 -0.05 -8.18 13.94
C LYS A 125 -1.08 -7.06 13.81
N PHE A 126 -2.07 -7.26 12.95
CA PHE A 126 -3.19 -6.36 12.78
C PHE A 126 -4.42 -6.97 13.46
N GLU A 127 -5.04 -6.22 14.38
CA GLU A 127 -6.34 -6.57 14.97
C GLU A 127 -7.41 -5.68 14.34
N LEU A 128 -8.41 -6.29 13.71
CA LEU A 128 -9.54 -5.59 13.12
C LEU A 128 -10.66 -5.49 14.15
N VAL A 129 -11.00 -4.27 14.56
CA VAL A 129 -12.14 -4.00 15.44
C VAL A 129 -13.24 -3.38 14.58
N PHE A 130 -14.32 -4.13 14.39
CA PHE A 130 -15.51 -3.61 13.74
C PHE A 130 -16.33 -2.84 14.77
N PRO A 131 -16.63 -1.55 14.56
CA PRO A 131 -17.61 -0.86 15.40
C PRO A 131 -18.96 -1.55 15.21
N VAL A 132 -19.57 -1.99 16.30
CA VAL A 132 -20.97 -2.43 16.28
C VAL A 132 -21.78 -1.17 16.00
N GLY A 133 -22.42 -1.09 14.83
CA GLY A 133 -23.36 -0.02 14.55
C GLY A 133 -24.47 -0.05 15.60
N ASP A 134 -24.72 1.10 16.21
CA ASP A 134 -25.95 1.33 16.98
C ASP A 134 -27.13 1.29 16.00
N GLU A 135 -27.71 0.11 15.78
CA GLU A 135 -29.05 -0.07 15.23
C GLU A 135 -30.00 -0.63 16.29
#